data_AF-A0A8J6HN95-F1
#
_entry.id   AF-A0A8J6HN95-F1
#
_cell.length_a   1.000
_cell.length_b   1.000
_cell.length_c   1.000
_cell.angle_alpha   90.00
_cell.angle_beta   90.00
_cell.angle_gamma   90.00
#
_symmetry.space_group_name_H-M   'P 1'
#
loop_
_entity.id
_entity.type
_entity.pdbx_description
1 polymer ?
#
loop_
_entity_poly.entity_id
_entity_poly.type
_entity_poly.pdbx_seq_one_letter_code
_entity_poly.pdbx_strand_id
1 'polypeptide(L)'
;MTKEWKSELRKKELSYKYNERHNYKSRQQADMLNRLYVKQPEVTSAKMVQDVDPEFFSIVEGRPIPEKLRLRQYIQTVREVLKTKILTGYRGDDIMLIDESLILEQKEIDKIKANYQTYVNTFEEFLYNDHTASMNLLKESDREAVLAQEKYEEFRQLSREYGALKSVLYSTEEKWRNLKLYQRFLYLVSPMSWRKEYDYYYMQEGDLAAFQEVSSIFGKYRLNVTDETSSLEDLINHFREDCASQKEPALFFTDPNQLLDVFRFMELQNLNSLLHSEELAVPLETVKEGMARAEELFNAEINSLQELIDKLAGGIS
;
A
#
# COMPACT_ATOMS: atom_id res chain seq x y z
N MET A 1 38.82 55.22 -51.64
CA MET A 1 37.94 54.04 -51.88
C MET A 1 36.92 53.79 -50.77
N THR A 2 37.25 53.81 -49.47
CA THR A 2 36.32 53.36 -48.40
C THR A 2 35.24 54.35 -47.95
N LYS A 3 35.39 55.66 -48.20
CA LYS A 3 34.39 56.69 -47.81
C LYS A 3 33.26 56.85 -48.83
N GLU A 4 33.54 56.71 -50.12
CA GLU A 4 32.55 56.90 -51.20
C GLU A 4 31.52 55.75 -51.20
N TRP A 5 31.99 54.52 -51.06
CA TRP A 5 31.12 53.33 -50.98
C TRP A 5 30.10 53.42 -49.83
N LYS A 6 30.50 53.91 -48.64
CA LYS A 6 29.60 54.12 -47.50
C LYS A 6 28.59 55.25 -47.73
N SER A 7 28.94 56.22 -48.57
CA SER A 7 28.08 57.35 -48.95
C SER A 7 27.00 56.92 -49.94
N GLU A 8 27.36 56.12 -50.94
CA GLU A 8 26.41 55.57 -51.93
C GLU A 8 25.39 54.64 -51.31
N LEU A 9 25.81 53.76 -50.39
CA LEU A 9 24.91 52.84 -49.71
C LEU A 9 23.86 53.59 -48.86
N ARG A 10 24.28 54.66 -48.16
CA ARG A 10 23.35 55.51 -47.39
C ARG A 10 22.35 56.25 -48.28
N LYS A 11 22.79 56.76 -49.43
CA LYS A 11 21.89 57.41 -50.40
C LYS A 11 20.81 56.43 -50.89
N LYS A 12 21.20 55.19 -51.17
CA LYS A 12 20.29 54.11 -51.57
C LYS A 12 19.34 53.68 -50.44
N GLU A 13 19.79 53.75 -49.18
CA GLU A 13 18.93 53.46 -48.02
C GLU A 13 17.90 54.57 -47.74
N LEU A 14 18.28 55.83 -47.98
CA LEU A 14 17.41 56.99 -47.79
C LEU A 14 16.28 57.06 -48.83
N SER A 15 16.46 56.44 -50.00
CA SER A 15 15.43 56.36 -51.05
C SER A 15 14.29 55.37 -50.74
N TYR A 16 14.46 54.45 -49.79
CA TYR A 16 13.38 53.54 -49.40
C TYR A 16 12.37 54.23 -48.48
N LYS A 17 11.10 53.83 -48.60
CA LYS A 17 10.02 54.27 -47.70
C LYS A 17 10.35 53.85 -46.27
N TYR A 18 9.87 54.61 -45.29
CA TYR A 18 10.28 54.46 -43.88
C TYR A 18 10.10 53.03 -43.34
N ASN A 19 9.04 52.34 -43.79
CA ASN A 19 8.66 50.97 -43.45
C ASN A 19 9.51 49.89 -44.13
N GLU A 20 10.25 50.22 -45.19
CA GLU A 20 11.11 49.30 -45.94
C GLU A 20 12.60 49.44 -45.58
N ARG A 21 12.92 50.34 -44.63
CA ARG A 21 14.30 50.56 -44.21
C ARG A 21 14.83 49.41 -43.37
N HIS A 22 16.02 48.93 -43.72
CA HIS A 22 16.69 47.87 -42.99
C HIS A 22 17.02 48.28 -41.55
N ASN A 23 16.42 47.56 -40.58
CA ASN A 23 16.77 47.64 -39.17
C ASN A 23 18.14 46.98 -38.90
N TYR A 24 18.73 47.23 -37.72
CA TYR A 24 20.05 46.69 -37.36
C TYR A 24 20.15 45.17 -37.54
N LYS A 25 19.10 44.43 -37.17
CA LYS A 25 19.04 42.97 -37.25
C LYS A 25 19.04 42.46 -38.71
N SER A 26 18.31 43.13 -39.60
CA SER A 26 18.26 42.83 -41.03
C SER A 26 19.58 43.12 -41.74
N ARG A 27 20.34 44.14 -41.31
CA ARG A 27 21.69 44.44 -41.83
C ARG A 27 22.72 43.38 -41.47
N GLN A 28 22.58 42.78 -40.28
CA GLN A 28 23.45 41.68 -39.88
C GLN A 28 23.19 40.42 -40.70
N GLN A 29 21.92 40.13 -41.00
CA GLN A 29 21.50 38.95 -41.77
C GLN A 29 21.68 39.13 -43.29
N ALA A 30 21.68 40.36 -43.79
CA ALA A 30 21.98 40.64 -45.19
C ALA A 30 23.41 40.24 -45.53
N ASP A 31 23.58 39.60 -46.68
CA ASP A 31 24.88 39.30 -47.30
C ASP A 31 25.74 38.25 -46.56
N MET A 32 25.11 37.38 -45.76
CA MET A 32 25.82 36.36 -44.97
C MET A 32 26.62 35.38 -45.85
N LEU A 33 26.07 34.99 -47.01
CA LEU A 33 26.71 34.07 -47.95
C LEU A 33 27.99 34.65 -48.58
N ASN A 34 27.99 35.94 -48.93
CA ASN A 34 29.19 36.57 -49.49
C ASN A 34 30.26 36.83 -48.42
N ARG A 35 29.87 37.05 -47.16
CA ARG A 35 30.82 37.17 -46.03
C ARG A 35 31.54 35.87 -45.70
N LEU A 36 30.89 34.73 -45.96
CA LEU A 36 31.43 33.38 -45.76
C LEU A 36 32.18 32.85 -47.00
N TYR A 37 32.12 33.56 -48.13
CA TYR A 37 32.76 33.12 -49.36
C TYR A 37 34.27 33.36 -49.32
N VAL A 38 35.03 32.28 -49.11
CA VAL A 38 36.48 32.25 -49.28
C VAL A 38 36.77 31.81 -50.71
N LYS A 39 37.35 32.69 -51.54
CA LYS A 39 37.87 32.29 -52.85
C LYS A 39 38.96 31.25 -52.64
N GLN A 40 38.80 30.07 -53.26
CA GLN A 40 39.85 29.07 -53.28
C GLN A 40 41.08 29.69 -53.95
N PRO A 41 42.29 29.59 -53.35
CA PRO A 41 43.49 30.07 -54.00
C PRO A 41 43.72 29.25 -55.27
N GLU A 42 44.04 29.92 -56.37
CA GLU A 42 44.46 29.23 -57.59
C GLU A 42 45.69 28.40 -57.26
N VAL A 43 45.64 27.11 -57.58
CA VAL A 43 46.75 26.18 -57.37
C VAL A 43 47.89 26.61 -58.28
N THR A 44 48.75 27.48 -57.77
CA THR A 44 50.02 27.79 -58.41
C THR A 44 50.87 26.54 -58.22
N SER A 45 51.27 25.89 -59.32
CA SER A 45 52.16 24.72 -59.26
C SER A 45 53.39 25.08 -58.43
N ALA A 46 53.85 24.13 -57.60
CA ALA A 46 55.01 24.35 -56.74
C ALA A 46 56.19 24.89 -57.58
N LYS A 47 56.66 26.10 -57.24
CA LYS A 47 57.78 26.74 -57.93
C LYS A 47 59.03 25.87 -57.75
N MET A 48 59.54 25.33 -58.85
CA MET A 48 60.78 24.56 -58.89
C MET A 48 61.98 25.51 -58.80
N VAL A 49 63.14 24.99 -58.40
CA VAL A 49 64.40 25.77 -58.26
C VAL A 49 64.85 26.44 -59.57
N GLN A 50 64.30 26.03 -60.72
CA GLN A 50 64.60 26.56 -62.05
C GLN A 50 63.56 27.57 -62.58
N ASP A 51 62.44 27.77 -61.88
CA ASP A 51 61.38 28.66 -62.36
C ASP A 51 61.77 30.12 -62.07
N VAL A 52 62.26 30.81 -63.10
CA VAL A 52 62.52 32.25 -63.08
C VAL A 52 61.26 32.98 -63.55
N ASP A 53 60.90 34.06 -62.87
CA ASP A 53 59.76 34.91 -63.24
C ASP A 53 59.84 35.30 -64.73
N PRO A 54 58.77 35.09 -65.54
CA PRO A 54 58.74 35.46 -66.95
C PRO A 54 59.16 36.91 -67.22
N GLU A 55 58.95 37.81 -66.25
CA GLU A 55 59.31 39.22 -66.39
C GLU A 55 60.77 39.52 -66.01
N PHE A 56 61.49 38.61 -65.34
CA PHE A 56 62.83 38.84 -64.78
C PHE A 56 63.87 39.29 -65.82
N PHE A 57 63.88 38.66 -66.99
CA PHE A 57 64.80 39.00 -68.08
C PHE A 57 64.28 40.13 -68.98
N SER A 58 62.95 40.33 -69.05
CA SER A 58 62.31 41.37 -69.88
C SER A 58 62.59 42.80 -69.38
N ILE A 59 62.86 42.97 -68.08
CA ILE A 59 63.14 44.27 -67.46
C ILE A 59 64.50 44.86 -67.93
N VAL A 60 65.37 44.01 -68.50
CA VAL A 60 66.78 44.35 -68.79
C VAL A 60 67.05 44.52 -70.29
N GLU A 61 66.11 44.17 -71.16
CA GLU A 61 66.28 44.33 -72.62
C GLU A 61 66.45 45.82 -72.99
N GLY A 62 67.64 46.17 -73.50
CA GLY A 62 67.93 47.48 -74.10
C GLY A 62 68.65 48.52 -73.23
N ARG A 63 69.02 48.23 -71.97
CA ARG A 63 69.80 49.16 -71.13
C ARG A 63 71.25 48.69 -70.97
N PRO A 64 72.28 49.48 -71.35
CA PRO A 64 73.66 49.14 -71.03
C PRO A 64 73.87 49.28 -69.52
N ILE A 65 74.05 48.14 -68.84
CA ILE A 65 74.36 48.12 -67.40
C ILE A 65 75.84 48.49 -67.26
N PRO A 66 76.21 49.58 -66.57
CA PRO A 66 77.61 49.84 -66.23
C PRO A 66 78.05 48.80 -65.19
N GLU A 67 78.73 47.74 -65.63
CA GLU A 67 79.28 46.73 -64.73
C GLU A 67 80.41 47.31 -63.88
N LYS A 68 80.06 47.74 -62.67
CA LYS A 68 81.01 47.81 -61.57
C LYS A 68 80.83 46.55 -60.73
N LEU A 69 81.30 45.42 -61.27
CA LEU A 69 81.34 44.15 -60.54
C LEU A 69 82.28 44.31 -59.33
N ARG A 70 81.70 44.75 -58.22
CA ARG A 70 82.41 44.84 -56.94
C ARG A 70 82.51 43.43 -56.41
N LEU A 71 83.63 42.77 -56.70
CA LEU A 71 83.90 41.38 -56.35
C LEU A 71 83.54 41.06 -54.88
N ARG A 72 83.79 42.00 -53.96
CA ARG A 72 83.42 41.87 -52.53
C ARG A 72 81.91 41.75 -52.27
N GLN A 73 81.09 42.56 -52.95
CA GLN A 73 79.64 42.51 -52.80
C GLN A 73 79.08 41.22 -53.40
N TYR A 74 79.59 40.81 -54.56
CA TYR A 74 79.21 39.54 -55.19
C TYR A 74 79.55 38.33 -54.30
N ILE A 75 80.77 38.28 -53.74
CA ILE A 75 81.16 37.23 -52.79
C ILE A 75 80.25 37.22 -51.55
N GLN A 76 79.87 38.40 -51.05
CA GLN A 76 78.96 38.51 -49.91
C GLN A 76 77.54 38.02 -50.25
N THR A 77 76.98 38.42 -51.40
CA THR A 77 75.65 37.95 -51.84
C THR A 77 75.65 36.45 -52.08
N VAL A 78 76.71 35.88 -52.66
CA VAL A 78 76.83 34.41 -52.83
C VAL A 78 76.87 33.71 -51.48
N ARG A 79 77.60 34.25 -50.51
CA ARG A 79 77.66 33.70 -49.14
C ARG A 79 76.32 33.80 -48.42
N GLU A 80 75.59 34.91 -48.60
CA GLU A 80 74.25 35.09 -48.05
C GLU A 80 73.24 34.12 -48.68
N VAL A 81 73.27 33.96 -50.01
CA VAL A 81 72.42 32.99 -50.73
C VAL A 81 72.72 31.56 -50.28
N LEU A 82 74.00 31.21 -50.08
CA LEU A 82 74.37 29.90 -49.53
C LEU A 82 73.83 29.73 -48.11
N LYS A 83 73.97 30.73 -47.24
CA LYS A 83 73.45 30.72 -45.87
C LYS A 83 71.92 30.54 -45.85
N THR A 84 71.19 31.25 -46.72
CA THR A 84 69.73 31.12 -46.82
C THR A 84 69.33 29.75 -47.35
N LYS A 85 70.04 29.20 -48.34
CA LYS A 85 69.77 27.85 -48.86
C LYS A 85 69.94 26.78 -47.79
N ILE A 86 71.02 26.85 -47.01
CA ILE A 86 71.26 25.93 -45.89
C ILE A 86 70.16 26.06 -44.84
N LEU A 87 69.79 27.29 -44.47
CA LEU A 87 68.72 27.53 -43.50
C LEU A 87 67.35 27.01 -44.00
N THR A 88 67.04 27.21 -45.29
CA THR A 88 65.82 26.68 -45.90
C THR A 88 65.84 25.15 -45.92
N GLY A 89 66.99 24.52 -46.14
CA GLY A 89 67.17 23.07 -46.02
C GLY A 89 66.82 22.57 -44.63
N TYR A 90 67.45 23.13 -43.59
CA TYR A 90 67.15 22.76 -42.19
C TYR A 90 65.67 22.93 -41.84
N ARG A 91 65.04 24.03 -42.27
CA ARG A 91 63.61 24.24 -42.06
C ARG A 91 62.75 23.23 -42.83
N GLY A 92 63.19 22.80 -44.01
CA GLY A 92 62.53 21.74 -44.77
C GLY A 92 62.57 20.41 -44.03
N ASP A 93 63.72 20.05 -43.47
CA ASP A 93 63.89 18.84 -42.68
C ASP A 93 63.02 18.87 -41.41
N ASP A 94 62.99 20.02 -40.71
CA ASP A 94 62.12 20.22 -39.53
C ASP A 94 60.63 20.06 -39.90
N ILE A 95 60.20 20.59 -41.05
CA ILE A 95 58.82 20.43 -41.54
C ILE A 95 58.52 18.96 -41.83
N MET A 96 59.44 18.23 -42.47
CA MET A 96 59.24 16.79 -42.75
C MET A 96 59.08 15.98 -41.47
N LEU A 97 59.84 16.28 -40.42
CA LEU A 97 59.71 15.61 -39.12
C LEU A 97 58.34 15.88 -38.48
N ILE A 98 57.85 17.11 -38.55
CA ILE A 98 56.53 17.48 -38.03
C ILE A 98 55.41 16.80 -38.84
N ASP A 99 55.54 16.74 -40.16
CA ASP A 99 54.55 16.06 -41.01
C ASP A 99 54.48 14.56 -40.71
N GLU A 100 55.64 13.91 -40.50
CA GLU A 100 55.68 12.51 -40.10
C GLU A 100 55.00 12.29 -38.74
N SER A 101 55.28 13.13 -37.74
CA SER A 101 54.64 13.02 -36.42
C SER A 101 53.12 13.22 -36.51
N LEU A 102 52.68 14.19 -37.32
CA LEU A 102 51.26 14.49 -37.52
C LEU A 102 50.52 13.32 -38.17
N ILE A 103 51.15 12.65 -39.16
CA ILE A 103 50.59 11.44 -39.78
C ILE A 103 50.45 10.30 -38.75
N LEU A 104 51.44 10.12 -37.87
CA LEU A 104 51.38 9.09 -36.82
C LEU A 104 50.30 9.40 -35.78
N GLU A 105 50.21 10.65 -35.32
CA GLU A 105 49.16 11.09 -34.40
C GLU A 105 47.77 10.92 -35.01
N GLN A 106 47.57 11.27 -36.28
CA GLN A 106 46.30 11.11 -36.97
C GLN A 106 45.87 9.64 -37.05
N LYS A 107 46.81 8.72 -37.34
CA LYS A 107 46.52 7.27 -37.34
C LYS A 107 46.05 6.77 -35.97
N GLU A 108 46.66 7.26 -34.89
CA GLU A 108 46.26 6.85 -33.54
C GLU A 108 44.89 7.46 -33.17
N ILE A 109 44.63 8.71 -33.56
CA ILE A 109 43.32 9.34 -33.39
C ILE A 109 42.23 8.56 -34.13
N ASP A 110 42.48 8.15 -35.38
CA ASP A 110 41.51 7.40 -36.17
C ASP A 110 41.20 6.02 -35.54
N LYS A 111 42.23 5.35 -35.00
CA LYS A 111 42.08 4.10 -34.26
C LYS A 111 41.25 4.30 -32.98
N ILE A 112 41.53 5.35 -32.23
CA ILE A 112 40.77 5.72 -31.03
C ILE A 112 39.31 6.00 -31.39
N LYS A 113 39.06 6.75 -32.47
CA LYS A 113 37.71 7.07 -32.94
C LYS A 113 36.91 5.83 -33.34
N ALA A 114 37.55 4.88 -34.03
CA ALA A 114 36.91 3.61 -34.39
C ALA A 114 36.52 2.78 -33.14
N ASN A 115 37.39 2.75 -32.13
CA ASN A 115 37.10 2.09 -30.87
C ASN A 115 35.93 2.76 -30.13
N TYR A 116 35.94 4.10 -30.05
CA TYR A 116 34.83 4.85 -29.45
C TYR A 116 33.51 4.58 -30.15
N GLN A 117 33.49 4.54 -31.48
CA GLN A 117 32.27 4.22 -32.22
C GLN A 117 31.75 2.82 -31.86
N THR A 118 32.66 1.85 -31.73
CA THR A 118 32.29 0.50 -31.29
C THR A 118 31.67 0.53 -29.90
N TYR A 119 32.28 1.23 -28.95
CA TYR A 119 31.74 1.34 -27.60
C TYR A 119 30.37 2.00 -27.55
N VAL A 120 30.17 3.09 -28.30
CA VAL A 120 28.87 3.77 -28.39
C VAL A 120 27.82 2.79 -28.93
N ASN A 121 28.10 2.09 -30.02
CA ASN A 121 27.16 1.14 -30.60
C ASN A 121 26.80 0.01 -29.61
N THR A 122 27.81 -0.56 -28.93
CA THR A 122 27.55 -1.62 -27.94
C THR A 122 26.75 -1.12 -26.73
N PHE A 123 26.96 0.14 -26.34
CA PHE A 123 26.23 0.74 -25.24
C PHE A 123 24.77 1.03 -25.62
N GLU A 124 24.52 1.51 -26.84
CA GLU A 124 23.16 1.69 -27.35
C GLU A 124 22.40 0.36 -27.43
N GLU A 125 23.05 -0.70 -27.91
CA GLU A 125 22.46 -2.04 -27.94
C GLU A 125 22.14 -2.56 -26.53
N PHE A 126 23.06 -2.35 -25.57
CA PHE A 126 22.82 -2.68 -24.17
C PHE A 126 21.62 -1.93 -23.60
N LEU A 127 21.53 -0.62 -23.82
CA LEU A 127 20.40 0.20 -23.36
C LEU A 127 19.08 -0.25 -23.97
N TYR A 128 19.07 -0.60 -25.25
CA TYR A 128 17.88 -1.11 -25.92
C TYR A 128 17.42 -2.44 -25.30
N ASN A 129 18.34 -3.37 -25.10
CA ASN A 129 18.05 -4.67 -24.51
C ASN A 129 17.57 -4.55 -23.05
N ASP A 130 18.24 -3.72 -22.25
CA ASP A 130 17.86 -3.47 -20.86
C ASP A 130 16.49 -2.79 -20.76
N HIS A 131 16.25 -1.74 -21.56
CA HIS A 131 14.96 -1.05 -21.58
C HIS A 131 13.83 -1.99 -22.01
N THR A 132 14.04 -2.79 -23.06
CA THR A 132 13.01 -3.76 -23.50
C THR A 132 12.74 -4.85 -22.47
N ALA A 133 13.78 -5.39 -21.82
CA ALA A 133 13.62 -6.36 -20.75
C ALA A 133 12.87 -5.77 -19.54
N SER A 134 13.27 -4.58 -19.10
CA SER A 134 12.62 -3.86 -17.99
C SER A 134 11.16 -3.54 -18.29
N MET A 135 10.86 -3.09 -19.51
CA MET A 135 9.49 -2.78 -19.92
C MET A 135 8.61 -4.04 -20.00
N ASN A 136 9.16 -5.17 -20.43
CA ASN A 136 8.44 -6.45 -20.43
C ASN A 136 8.16 -6.94 -19.00
N LEU A 137 9.14 -6.82 -18.12
CA LEU A 137 8.97 -7.16 -16.70
C LEU A 137 7.91 -6.29 -16.03
N LEU A 138 7.91 -4.99 -16.31
CA LEU A 138 6.91 -4.06 -15.81
C LEU A 138 5.50 -4.44 -16.29
N LYS A 139 5.34 -4.73 -17.59
CA LYS A 139 4.05 -5.17 -18.15
C LYS A 139 3.53 -6.44 -17.48
N GLU A 140 4.41 -7.41 -17.22
CA GLU A 140 3.99 -8.65 -16.57
C GLU A 140 3.62 -8.40 -15.10
N SER A 141 4.38 -7.57 -14.40
CA SER A 141 4.05 -7.14 -13.03
C SER A 141 2.69 -6.43 -12.97
N ASP A 142 2.42 -5.52 -13.92
CA ASP A 142 1.14 -4.81 -13.99
C ASP A 142 -0.01 -5.78 -14.30
N ARG A 143 0.20 -6.75 -15.21
CA ARG A 143 -0.78 -7.79 -15.53
C ARG A 143 -1.14 -8.63 -14.31
N GLU A 144 -0.13 -9.09 -13.56
CA GLU A 144 -0.33 -9.85 -12.33
C GLU A 144 -0.99 -9.01 -11.22
N ALA A 145 -0.65 -7.72 -11.12
CA ALA A 145 -1.29 -6.80 -10.17
C ALA A 145 -2.79 -6.62 -10.46
N VAL A 146 -3.17 -6.48 -11.74
CA VAL A 146 -4.59 -6.40 -12.16
C VAL A 146 -5.33 -7.69 -11.81
N LEU A 147 -4.76 -8.86 -12.14
CA LEU A 147 -5.38 -10.15 -11.80
C LEU A 147 -5.55 -10.34 -10.29
N ALA A 148 -4.55 -9.94 -9.50
CA ALA A 148 -4.64 -9.97 -8.04
C ALA A 148 -5.74 -9.04 -7.51
N GLN A 149 -5.91 -7.86 -8.11
CA GLN A 149 -6.98 -6.94 -7.76
C GLN A 149 -8.36 -7.52 -8.09
N GLU A 150 -8.54 -8.12 -9.28
CA GLU A 150 -9.79 -8.78 -9.66
C GLU A 150 -10.18 -9.88 -8.65
N LYS A 151 -9.21 -10.73 -8.27
CA LYS A 151 -9.44 -11.76 -7.23
C LYS A 151 -9.73 -11.19 -5.85
N TYR A 152 -9.09 -10.09 -5.49
CA TYR A 152 -9.40 -9.39 -4.24
C TYR A 152 -10.82 -8.81 -4.25
N GLU A 153 -11.28 -8.27 -5.37
CA GLU A 153 -12.63 -7.76 -5.52
C GLU A 153 -13.69 -8.87 -5.45
N GLU A 154 -13.46 -10.01 -6.11
CA GLU A 154 -14.28 -11.22 -5.98
C GLU A 154 -14.37 -11.68 -4.50
N PHE A 155 -13.22 -11.81 -3.82
CA PHE A 155 -13.18 -12.16 -2.40
C PHE A 155 -13.93 -11.16 -1.53
N ARG A 156 -13.80 -9.86 -1.82
CA ARG A 156 -14.48 -8.79 -1.09
C ARG A 156 -15.99 -8.80 -1.32
N GLN A 157 -16.46 -9.18 -2.51
CA GLN A 157 -17.88 -9.40 -2.77
C GLN A 157 -18.40 -10.60 -1.96
N LEU A 158 -17.73 -11.75 -2.06
CA LEU A 158 -18.11 -12.95 -1.33
C LEU A 158 -18.08 -12.75 0.20
N SER A 159 -17.11 -12.01 0.72
CA SER A 159 -17.01 -11.67 2.14
C SER A 159 -18.17 -10.78 2.61
N ARG A 160 -18.65 -9.87 1.75
CA ARG A 160 -19.84 -9.06 2.04
C ARG A 160 -21.10 -9.91 2.09
N GLU A 161 -21.28 -10.79 1.11
CA GLU A 161 -22.41 -11.73 1.06
C GLU A 161 -22.40 -12.67 2.28
N TYR A 162 -21.23 -13.23 2.61
CA TYR A 162 -21.04 -14.05 3.80
C TYR A 162 -21.36 -13.30 5.09
N GLY A 163 -20.89 -12.05 5.21
CA GLY A 163 -21.19 -11.19 6.36
C GLY A 163 -22.69 -10.90 6.50
N ALA A 164 -23.38 -10.64 5.39
CA ALA A 164 -24.83 -10.45 5.37
C ALA A 164 -25.57 -11.73 5.80
N LEU A 165 -25.19 -12.89 5.25
CA LEU A 165 -25.79 -14.18 5.62
C LEU A 165 -25.54 -14.54 7.09
N LYS A 166 -24.34 -14.26 7.61
CA LYS A 166 -23.99 -14.44 9.02
C LYS A 166 -24.85 -13.56 9.94
N SER A 167 -25.06 -12.29 9.57
CA SER A 167 -25.95 -11.39 10.32
C SER A 167 -27.40 -11.88 10.32
N VAL A 168 -27.91 -12.31 9.17
CA VAL A 168 -29.25 -12.90 9.07
C VAL A 168 -29.35 -14.13 9.96
N LEU A 169 -28.37 -15.04 9.91
CA LEU A 169 -28.35 -16.26 10.71
C LEU A 169 -28.42 -15.96 12.21
N TYR A 170 -27.58 -15.04 12.71
CA TYR A 170 -27.64 -14.66 14.14
C TYR A 170 -28.97 -14.00 14.51
N SER A 171 -29.53 -13.15 13.64
CA SER A 171 -30.83 -12.53 13.92
C SER A 171 -31.96 -13.56 13.98
N THR A 172 -31.89 -14.61 13.15
CA THR A 172 -32.87 -15.70 13.17
C THR A 172 -32.67 -16.64 14.35
N GLU A 173 -31.42 -16.90 14.74
CA GLU A 173 -31.13 -17.68 15.93
C GLU A 173 -31.61 -16.97 17.19
N GLU A 174 -31.35 -15.67 17.32
CA GLU A 174 -31.81 -14.90 18.47
C GLU A 174 -33.34 -14.94 18.57
N LYS A 175 -34.05 -14.80 17.45
CA LYS A 175 -35.52 -14.96 17.40
C LYS A 175 -35.94 -16.37 17.81
N TRP A 176 -35.29 -17.40 17.31
CA TRP A 176 -35.58 -18.80 17.66
C TRP A 176 -35.39 -19.05 19.16
N ARG A 177 -34.26 -18.61 19.72
CA ARG A 177 -33.94 -18.72 21.14
C ARG A 177 -34.97 -18.00 22.01
N ASN A 178 -35.39 -16.80 21.62
CA ASN A 178 -36.45 -16.06 22.30
C ASN A 178 -37.80 -16.80 22.21
N LEU A 179 -38.15 -17.37 21.06
CA LEU A 179 -39.37 -18.17 20.91
C LEU A 179 -39.33 -19.44 21.78
N LYS A 180 -38.18 -20.11 21.90
CA LYS A 180 -38.01 -21.26 22.81
C LYS A 180 -38.13 -20.85 24.26
N LEU A 181 -37.56 -19.71 24.63
CA LEU A 181 -37.72 -19.12 25.95
C LEU A 181 -39.20 -18.87 26.27
N TYR A 182 -39.94 -18.23 25.36
CA TYR A 182 -41.36 -17.99 25.52
C TYR A 182 -42.17 -19.28 25.57
N GLN A 183 -41.86 -20.26 24.73
CA GLN A 183 -42.50 -21.58 24.76
C GLN A 183 -42.33 -22.24 26.14
N ARG A 184 -41.09 -22.27 26.66
CA ARG A 184 -40.78 -22.86 27.97
C ARG A 184 -41.47 -22.12 29.11
N PHE A 185 -41.51 -20.79 29.04
CA PHE A 185 -42.23 -19.96 30.00
C PHE A 185 -43.75 -20.24 29.97
N LEU A 186 -44.37 -20.30 28.79
CA LEU A 186 -45.80 -20.57 28.65
C LEU A 186 -46.16 -21.97 29.18
N TYR A 187 -45.30 -22.96 28.97
CA TYR A 187 -45.49 -24.29 29.55
C TYR A 187 -45.40 -24.28 31.07
N LEU A 188 -44.46 -23.54 31.66
CA LEU A 188 -44.32 -23.41 33.10
C LEU A 188 -45.53 -22.72 33.76
N VAL A 189 -46.19 -21.79 33.06
CA VAL A 189 -47.38 -21.10 33.57
C VAL A 189 -48.66 -21.90 33.31
N SER A 190 -48.66 -22.82 32.34
CA SER A 190 -49.82 -23.67 32.04
C SER A 190 -50.15 -24.65 33.18
N PRO A 191 -51.44 -24.99 33.40
CA PRO A 191 -51.86 -25.90 34.46
C PRO A 191 -51.21 -27.28 34.36
N MET A 192 -50.89 -27.87 35.50
CA MET A 192 -50.18 -29.17 35.58
C MET A 192 -50.94 -30.32 34.91
N SER A 193 -52.28 -30.26 34.89
CA SER A 193 -53.13 -31.23 34.20
C SER A 193 -52.92 -31.23 32.68
N TRP A 194 -52.72 -30.06 32.09
CA TRP A 194 -52.46 -29.91 30.66
C TRP A 194 -51.00 -30.23 30.32
N ARG A 195 -50.07 -29.81 31.18
CA ARG A 195 -48.63 -30.08 31.03
C ARG A 195 -48.33 -31.58 30.89
N LYS A 196 -49.00 -32.42 31.68
CA LYS A 196 -48.81 -33.89 31.66
C LYS A 196 -49.09 -34.54 30.30
N GLU A 197 -49.98 -33.95 29.50
CA GLU A 197 -50.40 -34.51 28.21
C GLU A 197 -49.67 -33.89 27.02
N TYR A 198 -49.33 -32.60 27.08
CA TYR A 198 -48.88 -31.81 25.93
C TYR A 198 -47.48 -31.21 26.07
N ASP A 199 -46.89 -31.19 27.26
CA ASP A 199 -45.53 -30.64 27.43
C ASP A 199 -44.47 -31.69 27.13
N TYR A 200 -43.79 -31.47 26.01
CA TYR A 200 -42.65 -32.26 25.56
C TYR A 200 -41.53 -32.34 26.61
N TYR A 201 -41.20 -31.24 27.27
CA TYR A 201 -40.09 -31.19 28.23
C TYR A 201 -40.43 -31.95 29.51
N TYR A 202 -41.68 -31.87 29.95
CA TYR A 202 -42.16 -32.61 31.12
C TYR A 202 -42.18 -34.13 30.86
N MET A 203 -42.54 -34.56 29.65
CA MET A 203 -42.50 -35.98 29.26
C MET A 203 -41.07 -36.55 29.19
N GLN A 204 -40.06 -35.71 28.94
CA GLN A 204 -38.68 -36.13 28.76
C GLN A 204 -37.86 -36.11 30.07
N GLU A 205 -38.11 -35.17 30.99
CA GLU A 205 -37.29 -34.95 32.19
C GLU A 205 -37.88 -35.47 33.52
N GLY A 206 -39.15 -35.86 33.58
CA GLY A 206 -39.78 -36.41 34.80
C GLY A 206 -39.91 -35.43 35.97
N ASP A 207 -40.74 -35.79 36.96
CA ASP A 207 -41.22 -34.88 38.03
C ASP A 207 -40.12 -34.24 38.92
N LEU A 208 -38.89 -34.79 38.95
CA LEU A 208 -37.85 -34.39 39.92
C LEU A 208 -36.85 -33.32 39.44
N ALA A 209 -36.77 -33.02 38.13
CA ALA A 209 -35.78 -32.06 37.61
C ALA A 209 -36.31 -30.62 37.51
N ALA A 210 -37.63 -30.41 37.58
CA ALA A 210 -38.27 -29.14 37.25
C ALA A 210 -38.01 -27.98 38.24
N PHE A 211 -37.54 -28.27 39.45
CA PHE A 211 -37.25 -27.27 40.49
C PHE A 211 -35.76 -27.12 40.82
N GLN A 212 -34.88 -27.96 40.26
CA GLN A 212 -33.44 -27.86 40.43
C GLN A 212 -32.94 -26.74 39.50
N GLU A 213 -33.07 -25.50 40.01
CA GLU A 213 -32.67 -24.22 39.42
C GLU A 213 -33.44 -23.79 38.16
N VAL A 214 -34.44 -22.93 38.37
CA VAL A 214 -35.04 -22.07 37.33
C VAL A 214 -33.96 -21.31 36.53
N SER A 215 -32.81 -21.06 37.15
CA SER A 215 -31.60 -20.52 36.51
C SER A 215 -30.99 -21.44 35.45
N SER A 216 -31.00 -22.76 35.65
CA SER A 216 -30.48 -23.77 34.70
C SER A 216 -31.45 -24.00 33.54
N ILE A 217 -32.76 -23.97 33.82
CA ILE A 217 -33.87 -24.09 32.85
C ILE A 217 -33.80 -23.02 31.76
N PHE A 218 -33.56 -21.76 32.16
CA PHE A 218 -33.42 -20.65 31.22
C PHE A 218 -31.97 -20.37 30.83
N GLY A 219 -30.99 -20.95 31.53
CA GLY A 219 -29.56 -20.79 31.27
C GLY A 219 -29.15 -21.23 29.88
N LYS A 220 -29.72 -22.33 29.36
CA LYS A 220 -29.46 -22.82 27.99
C LYS A 220 -29.84 -21.81 26.89
N TYR A 221 -30.81 -20.93 27.17
CA TYR A 221 -31.34 -19.95 26.21
C TYR A 221 -31.00 -18.50 26.59
N ARG A 222 -30.36 -18.27 27.74
CA ARG A 222 -29.77 -16.97 28.07
C ARG A 222 -28.39 -16.93 27.45
N LEU A 223 -28.12 -15.87 26.69
CA LEU A 223 -26.78 -15.58 26.19
C LEU A 223 -25.81 -15.53 27.39
N ASN A 224 -25.02 -16.58 27.58
CA ASN A 224 -23.82 -16.49 28.39
C ASN A 224 -22.84 -15.61 27.60
N VAL A 225 -22.85 -14.31 27.88
CA VAL A 225 -21.96 -13.31 27.26
C VAL A 225 -20.48 -13.63 27.51
N THR A 226 -20.18 -14.53 28.44
CA THR A 226 -18.83 -14.86 28.91
C THR A 226 -18.28 -16.20 28.39
N ASP A 227 -19.11 -17.04 27.77
CA ASP A 227 -18.62 -18.28 27.19
C ASP A 227 -18.26 -18.03 25.74
N GLU A 228 -17.08 -18.49 25.33
CA GLU A 228 -16.56 -18.33 23.97
C GLU A 228 -17.68 -18.60 22.97
N THR A 229 -17.88 -17.65 22.05
CA THR A 229 -18.94 -17.71 21.02
C THR A 229 -19.04 -19.14 20.51
N SER A 230 -20.08 -19.86 20.95
CA SER A 230 -20.36 -21.21 20.45
C SER A 230 -20.23 -21.13 18.94
N SER A 231 -19.40 -22.01 18.37
CA SER A 231 -19.07 -21.91 16.97
C SER A 231 -20.37 -21.87 16.19
N LEU A 232 -20.44 -21.09 15.11
CA LEU A 232 -21.63 -21.01 14.26
C LEU A 232 -22.11 -22.42 13.86
N GLU A 233 -21.18 -23.37 13.77
CA GLU A 233 -21.42 -24.79 13.57
C GLU A 233 -22.15 -25.47 14.76
N ASP A 234 -21.76 -25.19 16.00
CA ASP A 234 -22.41 -25.74 17.20
C ASP A 234 -23.85 -25.24 17.32
N LEU A 235 -24.07 -23.97 16.97
CA LEU A 235 -25.39 -23.33 16.94
C LEU A 235 -26.31 -23.98 15.90
N ILE A 236 -25.76 -24.26 14.70
CA ILE A 236 -26.49 -24.96 13.64
C ILE A 236 -26.79 -26.40 14.05
N ASN A 237 -25.84 -27.11 14.66
CA ASN A 237 -26.03 -28.48 15.11
C ASN A 237 -27.13 -28.57 16.19
N HIS A 238 -27.13 -27.64 17.15
CA HIS A 238 -28.18 -27.59 18.16
C HIS A 238 -29.56 -27.33 17.55
N PHE A 239 -29.66 -26.39 16.60
CA PHE A 239 -30.91 -26.14 15.88
C PHE A 239 -31.40 -27.37 15.10
N ARG A 240 -30.48 -28.10 14.44
CA ARG A 240 -30.84 -29.31 13.67
C ARG A 240 -31.33 -30.43 14.58
N GLU A 241 -30.73 -30.62 15.74
CA GLU A 241 -31.15 -31.61 16.73
C GLU A 241 -32.54 -31.28 17.30
N ASP A 242 -32.78 -30.01 17.64
CA ASP A 242 -34.08 -29.55 18.15
C ASP A 242 -35.19 -29.68 17.09
N CYS A 243 -34.91 -29.36 15.83
CA CYS A 243 -35.86 -29.55 14.72
C CYS A 243 -36.16 -31.03 14.45
N ALA A 244 -35.23 -31.95 14.69
CA ALA A 244 -35.44 -33.38 14.48
C ALA A 244 -36.23 -34.03 15.63
N SER A 245 -36.11 -33.50 16.85
CA SER A 245 -36.64 -34.11 18.07
C SER A 245 -38.00 -33.56 18.51
N GLN A 246 -38.36 -32.33 18.15
CA GLN A 246 -39.59 -31.69 18.64
C GLN A 246 -40.81 -31.88 17.73
N LYS A 247 -41.95 -32.15 18.37
CA LYS A 247 -43.29 -32.11 17.77
C LYS A 247 -43.81 -30.67 17.70
N GLU A 248 -44.87 -30.45 16.91
CA GLU A 248 -45.54 -29.15 16.82
C GLU A 248 -45.95 -28.64 18.22
N PRO A 249 -45.59 -27.39 18.58
CA PRO A 249 -45.86 -26.86 19.90
C PRO A 249 -47.36 -26.59 20.07
N ALA A 250 -48.01 -27.36 20.95
CA ALA A 250 -49.35 -27.04 21.42
C ALA A 250 -49.29 -25.86 22.40
N LEU A 251 -50.27 -24.96 22.37
CA LEU A 251 -50.37 -23.83 23.30
C LEU A 251 -51.67 -23.94 24.10
N PHE A 252 -51.57 -23.77 25.41
CA PHE A 252 -52.74 -23.71 26.29
C PHE A 252 -53.45 -22.36 26.21
N PHE A 253 -52.68 -21.27 26.20
CA PHE A 253 -53.19 -19.91 26.16
C PHE A 253 -53.42 -19.47 24.71
N THR A 254 -54.61 -18.98 24.42
CA THR A 254 -54.99 -18.48 23.09
C THR A 254 -54.99 -16.96 23.01
N ASP A 255 -55.21 -16.28 24.15
CA ASP A 255 -55.24 -14.82 24.26
C ASP A 255 -54.28 -14.34 25.37
N PRO A 256 -53.46 -13.30 25.15
CA PRO A 256 -52.49 -12.82 26.15
C PRO A 256 -53.11 -12.40 27.48
N ASN A 257 -54.37 -11.95 27.50
CA ASN A 257 -55.04 -11.54 28.73
C ASN A 257 -55.21 -12.70 29.73
N GLN A 258 -55.33 -13.95 29.23
CA GLN A 258 -55.43 -15.14 30.07
C GLN A 258 -54.18 -15.32 30.95
N LEU A 259 -53.02 -14.87 30.48
CA LEU A 259 -51.78 -14.92 31.26
C LEU A 259 -51.80 -13.93 32.42
N LEU A 260 -52.39 -12.74 32.22
CA LEU A 260 -52.55 -11.72 33.27
C LEU A 260 -53.46 -12.23 34.38
N ASP A 261 -54.50 -12.98 34.04
CA ASP A 261 -55.39 -13.60 35.03
C ASP A 261 -54.65 -14.63 35.88
N VAL A 262 -53.77 -15.44 35.27
CA VAL A 262 -52.92 -16.40 36.00
C VAL A 262 -51.94 -15.67 36.92
N PHE A 263 -51.31 -14.59 36.45
CA PHE A 263 -50.43 -13.78 37.30
C PHE A 263 -51.16 -13.15 38.47
N ARG A 264 -52.34 -12.58 38.24
CA ARG A 264 -53.18 -12.01 39.30
C ARG A 264 -53.60 -13.07 40.32
N PHE A 265 -53.90 -14.29 39.86
CA PHE A 265 -54.18 -15.42 40.75
C PHE A 265 -52.95 -15.81 41.59
N MET A 266 -51.77 -15.91 40.98
CA MET A 266 -50.52 -16.20 41.69
C MET A 266 -50.16 -15.09 42.69
N GLU A 267 -50.34 -13.82 42.34
CA GLU A 267 -50.15 -12.68 43.24
C GLU A 267 -51.06 -12.78 44.47
N LEU A 268 -52.33 -13.10 44.26
CA LEU A 268 -53.29 -13.27 45.34
C LEU A 268 -52.94 -14.47 46.23
N GLN A 269 -52.49 -15.58 45.63
CA GLN A 269 -52.02 -16.75 46.38
C GLN A 269 -50.75 -16.43 47.19
N ASN A 270 -49.79 -15.72 46.61
CA ASN A 270 -48.56 -15.30 47.27
C ASN A 270 -48.85 -14.33 48.42
N LEU A 271 -49.76 -13.38 48.22
CA LEU A 271 -50.24 -12.48 49.28
C LEU A 271 -50.88 -13.27 50.41
N ASN A 272 -51.75 -14.23 50.11
CA ASN A 272 -52.40 -15.05 51.12
C ASN A 272 -51.38 -15.90 51.90
N SER A 273 -50.38 -16.45 51.20
CA SER A 273 -49.30 -17.24 51.81
C SER A 273 -48.42 -16.38 52.73
N LEU A 274 -48.12 -15.14 52.31
CA LEU A 274 -47.39 -14.18 53.12
C LEU A 274 -48.18 -13.80 54.38
N LEU A 275 -49.47 -13.53 54.24
CA LEU A 275 -50.35 -13.19 55.36
C LEU A 275 -50.45 -14.34 56.36
N HIS A 276 -50.62 -15.59 55.89
CA HIS A 276 -50.57 -16.76 56.77
C HIS A 276 -49.20 -16.94 57.44
N SER A 277 -48.10 -16.67 56.74
CA SER A 277 -46.77 -16.71 57.35
C SER A 277 -46.60 -15.66 58.45
N GLU A 278 -47.20 -14.48 58.28
CA GLU A 278 -47.18 -13.42 59.29
C GLU A 278 -48.08 -13.77 60.49
N GLU A 279 -49.30 -14.26 60.23
CA GLU A 279 -50.23 -14.71 61.27
C GLU A 279 -49.65 -15.84 62.11
N LEU A 280 -48.90 -16.76 61.49
CA LEU A 280 -48.28 -17.88 62.18
C LEU A 280 -46.95 -17.52 62.87
N ALA A 281 -46.35 -16.36 62.57
CA ALA A 281 -45.07 -15.97 63.14
C ALA A 281 -45.12 -15.86 64.68
N VAL A 282 -46.18 -15.24 65.22
CA VAL A 282 -46.35 -15.06 66.66
C VAL A 282 -46.63 -16.39 67.38
N PRO A 283 -47.60 -17.24 66.96
CA PRO A 283 -47.78 -18.58 67.51
C PRO A 283 -46.50 -19.42 67.49
N LEU A 284 -45.72 -19.35 66.40
CA LEU A 284 -44.50 -20.13 66.26
C LEU A 284 -43.42 -19.67 67.25
N GLU A 285 -43.25 -18.36 67.46
CA GLU A 285 -42.32 -17.86 68.49
C GLU A 285 -42.78 -18.27 69.91
N THR A 286 -44.09 -18.25 70.18
CA THR A 286 -44.61 -18.72 71.48
C THR A 286 -44.39 -20.22 71.71
N VAL A 287 -44.54 -21.04 70.67
CA VAL A 287 -44.24 -22.48 70.73
C VAL A 287 -42.74 -22.72 70.95
N LYS A 288 -41.89 -21.97 70.26
CA LYS A 288 -40.43 -22.04 70.39
C LYS A 288 -39.97 -21.65 71.79
N GLU A 289 -40.49 -20.56 72.35
CA GLU A 289 -40.24 -20.19 73.75
C GLU A 289 -40.73 -21.27 74.72
N GLY A 290 -41.93 -21.82 74.50
CA GLY A 290 -42.48 -22.91 75.30
C GLY A 290 -41.62 -24.17 75.25
N MET A 291 -41.06 -24.49 74.08
CA MET A 291 -40.17 -25.63 73.87
C MET A 291 -38.83 -25.41 74.56
N ALA A 292 -38.25 -24.21 74.50
CA ALA A 292 -37.03 -23.86 75.24
C ALA A 292 -37.23 -23.98 76.76
N ARG A 293 -38.37 -23.51 77.29
CA ARG A 293 -38.70 -23.68 78.72
C ARG A 293 -38.87 -25.16 79.10
N ALA A 294 -39.50 -25.95 78.25
CA ALA A 294 -39.64 -27.38 78.49
C ALA A 294 -38.27 -28.10 78.48
N GLU A 295 -37.37 -27.71 77.57
CA GLU A 295 -36.00 -28.23 77.51
C GLU A 295 -35.20 -27.87 78.78
N GLU A 296 -35.31 -26.64 79.28
CA GLU A 296 -34.71 -26.23 80.55
C GLU A 296 -35.26 -27.04 81.74
N LEU A 297 -36.58 -27.25 81.80
CA LEU A 297 -37.21 -28.06 82.84
C LEU A 297 -36.74 -29.52 82.79
N PHE A 298 -36.72 -30.13 81.60
CA PHE A 298 -36.25 -31.51 81.44
C PHE A 298 -34.77 -31.64 81.80
N ASN A 299 -33.92 -30.69 81.39
CA ASN A 299 -32.51 -30.69 81.78
C ASN A 299 -32.34 -30.54 83.30
N ALA A 300 -33.13 -29.69 83.95
CA ALA A 300 -33.11 -29.54 85.40
C ALA A 300 -33.55 -30.84 86.12
N GLU A 301 -34.58 -31.51 85.61
CA GLU A 301 -35.09 -32.77 86.15
C GLU A 301 -34.09 -33.93 85.92
N ILE A 302 -33.46 -34.00 84.74
CA ILE A 302 -32.35 -34.93 84.46
C ILE A 302 -31.19 -34.69 85.43
N ASN A 303 -30.79 -33.43 85.66
CA ASN A 303 -29.72 -33.10 86.60
C ASN A 303 -30.09 -33.47 88.04
N SER A 304 -31.35 -33.26 88.44
CA SER A 304 -31.83 -33.66 89.78
C SER A 304 -31.86 -35.19 89.95
N LEU A 305 -32.31 -35.92 88.92
CA LEU A 305 -32.25 -37.39 88.90
C LEU A 305 -30.82 -37.89 88.95
N GLN A 306 -29.90 -37.24 88.22
CA GLN A 306 -28.47 -37.56 88.26
C GLN A 306 -27.90 -37.33 89.67
N GLU A 307 -28.22 -36.21 90.32
CA GLU A 307 -27.79 -35.92 91.69
C GLU A 307 -28.37 -36.92 92.71
N LEU A 308 -29.62 -37.37 92.51
CA LEU A 308 -30.23 -38.43 93.33
C LEU A 308 -29.55 -39.77 93.12
N ILE A 309 -29.21 -40.13 91.89
CA ILE A 309 -28.43 -41.34 91.56
C ILE A 309 -27.05 -41.27 92.20
N ASP A 310 -26.36 -40.13 92.12
CA ASP A 310 -25.04 -39.93 92.70
C ASP A 310 -25.08 -40.01 94.24
N LYS A 311 -26.13 -39.46 94.88
CA LYS A 311 -26.38 -39.62 96.33
C LYS A 311 -26.66 -41.07 96.73
N LEU A 312 -27.44 -41.81 95.94
CA LEU A 312 -27.70 -43.23 96.16
C LEU A 312 -26.43 -44.06 95.97
N ALA A 313 -25.62 -43.76 94.95
CA ALA A 313 -24.34 -44.43 94.70
C ALA A 313 -23.32 -44.15 95.81
N GLY A 314 -23.24 -42.91 96.31
CA GLY A 314 -22.40 -42.55 97.44
C GLY A 314 -22.84 -43.13 98.79
N GLY A 315 -24.13 -43.45 98.95
CA GLY A 315 -24.68 -44.08 100.16
C GLY A 315 -24.55 -45.62 100.21
N ILE A 316 -24.15 -46.26 99.12
CA ILE A 316 -23.96 -47.73 99.03
C ILE A 316 -22.47 -48.13 99.19
N SER A 317 -21.58 -47.15 99.39
CA SER A 317 -20.13 -47.39 99.51
C SER A 317 -19.60 -47.31 100.95
#